data_AF-A0A139NH59-F1
#
_entry.id   AF-A0A139NH59-F1
#
_cell.length_a   1.000
_cell.length_b   1.000
_cell.length_c   1.000
_cell.angle_alpha   90.00
_cell.angle_beta   90.00
_cell.angle_gamma   90.00
#
_symmetry.space_group_name_H-M   'P 1'
#
loop_
_entity.id
_entity.type
_entity.pdbx_description
1 polymer ?
#
loop_
_entity_poly.entity_id
_entity_poly.type
_entity_poly.pdbx_seq_one_letter_code
_entity_poly.pdbx_strand_id
1 'polypeptide(L)'
;MVTQGQFKSIKRQVVEETAVGVGYYEGILQEIPSYALLEAVREVSSLGWITPHTSDADIQNMLVTESVKNMGYQDFKEVAPYFFSYPKTRAEMRLIEPIEVSPSYFEKLQANATELFNLKQELQEMNQNIEDKIQELETNRLPNGDEVVGIDLEAEELLLLHASENRFIEADEVILENTITDYRSQLSESGQVIEYLLDEENPQLTTILYEEVIHHYHRHWPDTDPIQFTEEMIEVLNREGKLDASYYQTANFNSLRDAYAYGSRSIAFDEKFPDYDSFVLSYAEDKEVHEEYDYQFEAVAIAEDIIANRLEDINQVLSNINQELIIETVTGYSQGDSWQLAYMRDTEQETAENVRDYLQHELGAWYRGSLTELSVISFDNIDIDKGFNGEVELTTRVDSDLLYGDKLKQLQERMPELARFSPTETAIRSLVREVQENLQEPEMGL
;
A
#
# COMPACT_ATOMS: atom_id res chain seq x y z
N MET A 1 10.16 70.20 4.38
CA MET A 1 10.07 70.34 2.90
C MET A 1 10.62 69.07 2.28
N VAL A 2 9.82 68.38 1.48
CA VAL A 2 10.22 67.14 0.79
C VAL A 2 11.17 67.50 -0.37
N THR A 3 12.30 66.80 -0.46
CA THR A 3 13.33 67.05 -1.48
C THR A 3 13.01 66.36 -2.80
N GLN A 4 13.59 66.83 -3.91
CA GLN A 4 13.41 66.20 -5.23
C GLN A 4 13.86 64.72 -5.26
N GLY A 5 14.86 64.35 -4.46
CA GLY A 5 15.29 62.96 -4.32
C GLY A 5 14.22 62.08 -3.66
N GLN A 6 13.51 62.61 -2.66
CA GLN A 6 12.45 61.88 -1.96
C GLN A 6 11.24 61.63 -2.86
N PHE A 7 10.79 62.62 -3.65
CA PHE A 7 9.72 62.41 -4.63
C PHE A 7 10.07 61.34 -5.67
N LYS A 8 11.31 61.31 -6.16
CA LYS A 8 11.77 60.26 -7.07
C LYS A 8 11.78 58.87 -6.42
N SER A 9 12.16 58.79 -5.14
CA SER A 9 12.14 57.54 -4.38
C SER A 9 10.73 57.00 -4.20
N ILE A 10 9.77 57.85 -3.81
CA ILE A 10 8.36 57.49 -3.65
C ILE A 10 7.78 57.03 -4.98
N LYS A 11 8.03 57.79 -6.07
CA LYS A 11 7.58 57.41 -7.41
C LYS A 11 8.10 56.04 -7.81
N ARG A 12 9.39 55.78 -7.57
CA ARG A 12 10.03 54.49 -7.89
C ARG A 12 9.40 53.37 -7.07
N GLN A 13 9.17 53.59 -5.78
CA GLN A 13 8.55 52.61 -4.91
C GLN A 13 7.15 52.23 -5.38
N VAL A 14 6.31 53.20 -5.76
CA VAL A 14 4.96 52.92 -6.30
C VAL A 14 5.00 52.13 -7.61
N VAL A 15 6.02 52.34 -8.45
CA VAL A 15 6.20 51.58 -9.71
C VAL A 15 6.73 50.17 -9.44
N GLU A 16 7.62 49.98 -8.47
CA GLU A 16 8.25 48.69 -8.15
C GLU A 16 7.35 47.79 -7.27
N GLU A 17 6.71 48.35 -6.25
CA GLU A 17 5.89 47.64 -5.27
C GLU A 17 4.38 47.71 -5.58
N THR A 18 4.00 48.43 -6.63
CA THR A 18 2.62 48.76 -7.04
C THR A 18 1.85 49.61 -6.02
N ALA A 19 0.73 50.16 -6.44
CA ALA A 19 -0.17 50.90 -5.55
C ALA A 19 -0.75 50.01 -4.43
N VAL A 20 -0.83 48.69 -4.64
CA VAL A 20 -1.23 47.70 -3.62
C VAL A 20 -0.18 47.62 -2.49
N GLY A 21 1.10 47.53 -2.84
CA GLY A 21 2.18 47.41 -1.86
C GLY A 21 2.46 48.70 -1.09
N VAL A 22 2.27 49.85 -1.73
CA VAL A 22 2.53 51.16 -1.10
C VAL A 22 1.32 51.70 -0.34
N GLY A 23 0.11 51.45 -0.83
CA GLY A 23 -1.13 52.03 -0.29
C GLY A 23 -1.32 53.51 -0.61
N TYR A 24 -2.58 53.91 -0.81
CA TYR A 24 -2.96 55.30 -1.10
C TYR A 24 -4.31 55.66 -0.48
N TYR A 25 -4.55 56.97 -0.33
CA TYR A 25 -5.81 57.51 0.19
C TYR A 25 -6.91 57.54 -0.86
N GLU A 26 -8.14 57.33 -0.41
CA GLU A 26 -9.34 57.48 -1.24
C GLU A 26 -9.40 58.87 -1.90
N GLY A 27 -9.79 58.91 -3.17
CA GLY A 27 -9.83 60.14 -3.97
C GLY A 27 -8.61 60.39 -4.86
N ILE A 28 -7.54 59.59 -4.75
CA ILE A 28 -6.32 59.76 -5.58
C ILE A 28 -6.61 59.84 -7.09
N LEU A 29 -7.58 59.07 -7.59
CA LEU A 29 -7.94 59.04 -9.02
C LEU A 29 -8.44 60.39 -9.54
N GLN A 30 -9.00 61.24 -8.67
CA GLN A 30 -9.51 62.57 -9.04
C GLN A 30 -8.37 63.58 -9.25
N GLU A 31 -7.22 63.30 -8.66
CA GLU A 31 -6.03 64.17 -8.69
C GLU A 31 -5.02 63.71 -9.75
N ILE A 32 -5.22 62.52 -10.32
CA ILE A 32 -4.40 62.04 -11.44
C ILE A 32 -4.78 62.81 -12.72
N PRO A 33 -3.80 63.40 -13.42
CA PRO A 33 -4.04 64.08 -14.69
C PRO A 33 -4.68 63.15 -15.71
N SER A 34 -5.67 63.66 -16.45
CA SER A 34 -6.43 62.85 -17.42
C SER A 34 -5.55 62.18 -18.48
N TYR A 35 -4.42 62.79 -18.87
CA TYR A 35 -3.51 62.17 -19.84
C TYR A 35 -2.87 60.89 -19.29
N ALA A 36 -2.46 60.87 -18.03
CA ALA A 36 -1.79 59.72 -17.42
C ALA A 36 -2.78 58.58 -17.18
N LEU A 37 -4.01 58.93 -16.79
CA LEU A 37 -5.09 57.96 -16.65
C LEU A 37 -5.45 57.32 -17.99
N LEU A 38 -5.50 58.09 -19.07
CA LEU A 38 -5.76 57.57 -20.41
C LEU A 38 -4.64 56.63 -20.90
N GLU A 39 -3.37 56.95 -20.63
CA GLU A 39 -2.27 56.02 -20.94
C GLU A 39 -2.33 54.75 -20.09
N ALA A 40 -2.67 54.87 -18.79
CA ALA A 40 -2.86 53.71 -17.93
C ALA A 40 -3.97 52.78 -18.44
N VAL A 41 -5.11 53.34 -18.88
CA VAL A 41 -6.20 52.55 -19.48
C VAL A 41 -5.74 51.85 -20.76
N ARG A 42 -4.96 52.52 -21.62
CA ARG A 42 -4.42 51.90 -22.85
C ARG A 42 -3.48 50.74 -22.53
N GLU A 43 -2.57 50.94 -21.60
CA GLU A 43 -1.59 49.93 -21.18
C GLU A 43 -2.30 48.71 -20.59
N VAL A 44 -3.17 48.92 -19.59
CA VAL A 44 -3.91 47.87 -18.89
C VAL A 44 -4.85 47.11 -19.84
N SER A 45 -5.48 47.81 -20.79
CA SER A 45 -6.33 47.17 -21.81
C SER A 45 -5.51 46.36 -22.83
N SER A 46 -4.34 46.83 -23.23
CA SER A 46 -3.48 46.14 -24.19
C SER A 46 -2.86 44.86 -23.63
N LEU A 47 -2.63 44.82 -22.32
CA LEU A 47 -2.05 43.67 -21.61
C LEU A 47 -3.12 42.63 -21.17
N GLY A 48 -4.41 42.94 -21.36
CA GLY A 48 -5.51 42.03 -21.05
C GLY A 48 -5.72 41.77 -19.55
N TRP A 49 -5.27 42.68 -18.68
CA TRP A 49 -5.28 42.49 -17.22
C TRP A 49 -6.66 42.65 -16.56
N ILE A 50 -7.61 43.28 -17.26
CA ILE A 50 -8.99 43.44 -16.78
C ILE A 50 -9.87 42.36 -17.41
N THR A 51 -10.42 41.51 -16.55
CA THR A 51 -11.43 40.50 -16.90
C THR A 51 -12.74 40.81 -16.19
N PRO A 52 -13.87 40.17 -16.54
CA PRO A 52 -15.14 40.33 -15.83
C PRO A 52 -15.10 39.95 -14.34
N HIS A 53 -14.04 39.27 -13.88
CA HIS A 53 -13.86 38.84 -12.49
C HIS A 53 -12.84 39.69 -11.72
N THR A 54 -12.21 40.69 -12.35
CA THR A 54 -11.28 41.59 -11.68
C THR A 54 -12.08 42.54 -10.79
N SER A 55 -11.74 42.64 -9.50
CA SER A 55 -12.47 43.50 -8.57
C SER A 55 -12.25 44.98 -8.89
N ASP A 56 -13.23 45.83 -8.55
CA ASP A 56 -13.12 47.28 -8.73
C ASP A 56 -11.87 47.85 -8.01
N ALA A 57 -11.51 47.29 -6.85
CA ALA A 57 -10.32 47.67 -6.10
C ALA A 57 -9.03 47.34 -6.87
N ASP A 58 -8.93 46.15 -7.47
CA ASP A 58 -7.77 45.75 -8.28
C ASP A 58 -7.65 46.62 -9.54
N ILE A 59 -8.77 46.94 -10.19
CA ILE A 59 -8.80 47.86 -11.33
C ILE A 59 -8.29 49.24 -10.93
N GLN A 60 -8.74 49.77 -9.79
CA GLN A 60 -8.27 51.07 -9.29
C GLN A 60 -6.76 51.03 -8.98
N ASN A 61 -6.28 49.97 -8.33
CA ASN A 61 -4.85 49.80 -8.03
C ASN A 61 -3.99 49.75 -9.29
N MET A 62 -4.43 49.02 -10.32
CA MET A 62 -3.76 48.95 -11.62
C MET A 62 -3.71 50.33 -12.29
N LEU A 63 -4.84 51.05 -12.29
CA LEU A 63 -4.93 52.39 -12.87
C LEU A 63 -4.04 53.39 -12.15
N VAL A 64 -3.98 53.37 -10.81
CA VAL A 64 -3.10 54.26 -10.03
C VAL A 64 -1.63 53.94 -10.30
N THR A 65 -1.25 52.66 -10.31
CA THR A 65 0.13 52.22 -10.55
C THR A 65 0.63 52.65 -11.94
N GLU A 66 -0.14 52.33 -12.98
CA GLU A 66 0.23 52.66 -14.35
C GLU A 66 0.11 54.16 -14.65
N SER A 67 -0.80 54.88 -13.99
CA SER A 67 -0.85 56.34 -14.11
C SER A 67 0.43 56.96 -13.56
N VAL A 68 0.86 56.58 -12.36
CA VAL A 68 2.09 57.10 -11.75
C VAL A 68 3.30 56.88 -12.64
N LYS A 69 3.43 55.70 -13.26
CA LYS A 69 4.50 55.38 -14.21
C LYS A 69 4.55 56.39 -15.36
N ASN A 70 3.38 56.70 -15.94
CA ASN A 70 3.22 57.59 -17.08
C ASN A 70 3.20 59.10 -16.75
N MET A 71 3.21 59.47 -15.47
CA MET A 71 3.18 60.88 -15.05
C MET A 71 4.55 61.57 -15.07
N GLY A 72 4.57 62.85 -15.44
CA GLY A 72 5.73 63.71 -15.28
C GLY A 72 6.08 63.99 -13.81
N TYR A 73 7.30 64.47 -13.56
CA TYR A 73 7.77 64.78 -12.20
C TYR A 73 6.97 65.90 -11.51
N GLN A 74 6.52 66.92 -12.25
CA GLN A 74 5.74 68.01 -11.65
C GLN A 74 4.36 67.54 -11.24
N ASP A 75 3.67 66.79 -12.11
CA ASP A 75 2.34 66.26 -11.83
C ASP A 75 2.37 65.21 -10.71
N PHE A 76 3.44 64.40 -10.65
CA PHE A 76 3.61 63.45 -9.55
C PHE A 76 3.74 64.15 -8.19
N LYS A 77 4.27 65.38 -8.10
CA LYS A 77 4.32 66.09 -6.80
C LYS A 77 2.94 66.42 -6.27
N GLU A 78 1.96 66.64 -7.14
CA GLU A 78 0.59 66.96 -6.76
C GLU A 78 -0.15 65.71 -6.26
N VAL A 79 0.16 64.55 -6.85
CA VAL A 79 -0.42 63.25 -6.46
C VAL A 79 0.33 62.57 -5.30
N ALA A 80 1.63 62.82 -5.13
CA ALA A 80 2.45 62.20 -4.11
C ALA A 80 1.88 62.25 -2.68
N PRO A 81 1.23 63.34 -2.20
CA PRO A 81 0.62 63.40 -0.87
C PRO A 81 -0.49 62.36 -0.61
N TYR A 82 -1.01 61.74 -1.66
CA TYR A 82 -2.02 60.69 -1.58
C TYR A 82 -1.43 59.29 -1.34
N PHE A 83 -0.11 59.10 -1.46
CA PHE A 83 0.54 57.83 -1.10
C PHE A 83 0.92 57.79 0.38
N PHE A 84 0.83 56.61 1.00
CA PHE A 84 1.19 56.45 2.41
C PHE A 84 2.69 56.62 2.68
N SER A 85 3.52 56.37 1.67
CA SER A 85 4.97 56.60 1.73
C SER A 85 5.36 58.09 1.70
N TYR A 86 4.41 59.00 1.49
CA TYR A 86 4.68 60.44 1.55
C TYR A 86 4.83 60.93 3.00
N PRO A 87 5.97 61.55 3.35
CA PRO A 87 6.22 62.01 4.72
C PRO A 87 5.33 63.22 5.04
N LYS A 88 4.19 62.97 5.69
CA LYS A 88 3.30 64.02 6.21
C LYS A 88 3.82 64.56 7.52
N THR A 89 3.76 65.88 7.71
CA THR A 89 4.07 66.47 9.02
C THR A 89 2.93 66.24 9.99
N ARG A 90 3.23 66.11 11.29
CA ARG A 90 2.26 65.85 12.38
C ARG A 90 1.09 66.85 12.43
N ALA A 91 1.24 68.02 11.80
CA ALA A 91 0.20 69.05 11.69
C ALA A 91 -0.89 68.72 10.63
N GLU A 92 -0.59 67.88 9.63
CA GLU A 92 -1.49 67.51 8.53
C GLU A 92 -2.29 66.22 8.82
N MET A 93 -1.95 65.47 9.87
CA MET A 93 -2.64 64.24 10.30
C MET A 93 -3.88 64.48 11.20
N ARG A 94 -4.37 65.73 11.31
CA ARG A 94 -5.36 66.17 12.31
C ARG A 94 -6.82 66.08 11.86
N LEU A 95 -7.23 65.01 11.18
CA LEU A 95 -8.64 64.80 10.81
C LEU A 95 -9.20 63.42 11.18
N ILE A 96 -8.56 62.69 12.09
CA ILE A 96 -9.16 61.52 12.70
C ILE A 96 -9.05 61.70 14.20
N GLU A 97 -10.18 61.77 14.88
CA GLU A 97 -10.21 61.71 16.34
C GLU A 97 -9.50 60.41 16.76
N PRO A 98 -8.46 60.46 17.59
CA PRO A 98 -7.82 59.25 18.08
C PRO A 98 -8.90 58.42 18.76
N ILE A 99 -9.04 57.16 18.38
CA ILE A 99 -9.86 56.20 19.11
C ILE A 99 -9.43 56.30 20.57
N GLU A 100 -10.35 56.60 21.49
CA GLU A 100 -10.04 56.62 22.91
C GLU A 100 -9.79 55.18 23.38
N VAL A 101 -8.55 54.72 23.17
CA VAL A 101 -8.05 53.45 23.70
C VAL A 101 -7.93 53.66 25.20
N SER A 102 -8.86 53.09 25.98
CA SER A 102 -8.70 53.06 27.43
C SER A 102 -7.36 52.38 27.78
N PRO A 103 -6.65 52.78 28.85
CA PRO A 103 -5.41 52.11 29.27
C PRO A 103 -5.57 50.59 29.38
N SER A 104 -6.74 50.13 29.83
CA SER A 104 -7.08 48.70 29.88
C SER A 104 -7.16 48.05 28.50
N TYR A 105 -7.69 48.73 27.48
CA TYR A 105 -7.75 48.18 26.11
C TYR A 105 -6.37 48.14 25.45
N PHE A 106 -5.50 49.11 25.75
CA PHE A 106 -4.10 49.10 25.29
C PHE A 106 -3.30 47.94 25.91
N GLU A 107 -3.44 47.73 27.22
CA GLU A 107 -2.81 46.61 27.93
C GLU A 107 -3.31 45.26 27.39
N LYS A 108 -4.62 45.12 27.11
CA LYS A 108 -5.17 43.92 26.46
C LYS A 108 -4.59 43.68 25.07
N LEU A 109 -4.48 44.72 24.24
CA LEU A 109 -3.87 44.60 22.91
C LEU A 109 -2.40 44.18 22.97
N GLN A 110 -1.64 44.73 23.93
CA GLN A 110 -0.24 44.38 24.12
C GLN A 110 -0.07 42.94 24.66
N ALA A 111 -0.94 42.53 25.59
CA ALA A 111 -0.98 41.16 26.11
C ALA A 111 -1.27 40.16 24.98
N ASN A 112 -2.33 40.38 24.22
CA ASN A 112 -2.73 39.51 23.10
C ASN A 112 -1.63 39.44 22.00
N ALA A 113 -0.95 40.55 21.71
CA ALA A 113 0.16 40.54 20.74
C ALA A 113 1.37 39.75 21.24
N THR A 114 1.64 39.79 22.54
CA THR A 114 2.74 39.03 23.16
C THR A 114 2.42 37.53 23.19
N GLU A 115 1.18 37.20 23.55
CA GLU A 115 0.65 35.84 23.53
C GLU A 115 0.70 35.23 22.13
N LEU A 116 0.25 35.96 21.11
CA LEU A 116 0.36 35.56 19.69
C LEU A 116 1.81 35.29 19.25
N PHE A 117 2.75 36.12 19.71
CA PHE A 117 4.15 35.94 19.37
C PHE A 117 4.74 34.68 20.03
N ASN A 118 4.43 34.45 21.31
CA ASN A 118 4.88 33.27 22.04
C ASN A 118 4.29 31.99 21.43
N LEU A 119 2.99 31.95 21.14
CA LEU A 119 2.33 30.81 20.50
C LEU A 119 2.92 30.49 19.12
N LYS A 120 3.23 31.53 18.32
CA LYS A 120 3.89 31.33 17.04
C LYS A 120 5.28 30.71 17.21
N GLN A 121 6.01 31.11 18.24
CA GLN A 121 7.32 30.54 18.54
C GLN A 121 7.21 29.09 19.01
N GLU A 122 6.30 28.79 19.94
CA GLU A 122 6.02 27.42 20.43
C GLU A 122 5.61 26.48 19.30
N LEU A 123 4.77 26.94 18.36
CA LEU A 123 4.42 26.18 17.15
C LEU A 123 5.64 25.87 16.26
N GLN A 124 6.53 26.85 16.08
CA GLN A 124 7.74 26.66 15.28
C GLN A 124 8.67 25.65 15.94
N GLU A 125 8.80 25.71 17.27
CA GLU A 125 9.59 24.78 18.07
C GLU A 125 8.99 23.37 18.02
N MET A 126 7.66 23.21 18.15
CA MET A 126 6.99 21.90 18.01
C MET A 126 7.13 21.30 16.62
N ASN A 127 6.93 22.10 15.56
CA ASN A 127 7.11 21.63 14.18
C ASN A 127 8.53 21.15 13.92
N GLN A 128 9.53 21.94 14.35
CA GLN A 128 10.94 21.55 14.23
C GLN A 128 11.22 20.28 15.02
N ASN A 129 10.66 20.14 16.22
CA ASN A 129 10.83 18.95 17.03
C ASN A 129 10.27 17.68 16.34
N ILE A 130 9.08 17.76 15.73
CA ILE A 130 8.51 16.63 14.97
C ILE A 130 9.36 16.31 13.73
N GLU A 131 9.78 17.33 12.97
CA GLU A 131 10.65 17.15 11.80
C GLU A 131 11.99 16.51 12.21
N ASP A 132 12.59 16.93 13.32
CA ASP A 132 13.83 16.37 13.85
C ASP A 132 13.64 14.90 14.29
N LYS A 133 12.50 14.56 14.93
CA LYS A 133 12.17 13.17 15.29
C LYS A 133 11.98 12.27 14.06
N ILE A 134 11.32 12.77 13.02
CA ILE A 134 11.18 12.05 11.74
C ILE A 134 12.56 11.82 11.13
N GLN A 135 13.36 12.88 11.06
CA GLN A 135 14.71 12.80 10.49
C GLN A 135 15.58 11.79 11.26
N GLU A 136 15.49 11.73 12.59
CA GLU A 136 16.22 10.75 13.40
C GLU A 136 15.87 9.30 13.01
N LEU A 137 14.59 9.01 12.74
CA LEU A 137 14.15 7.68 12.33
C LEU A 137 14.58 7.32 10.90
N GLU A 138 14.50 8.26 9.96
CA GLU A 138 14.77 8.01 8.53
C GLU A 138 16.25 8.10 8.16
N THR A 139 17.08 8.76 8.98
CA THR A 139 18.44 9.14 8.57
C THR A 139 19.53 8.76 9.54
N ASN A 140 19.33 7.82 10.47
CA ASN A 140 20.28 7.36 11.50
C ASN A 140 21.77 7.42 11.05
N ARG A 141 22.36 8.62 11.12
CA ARG A 141 23.61 9.10 10.46
C ARG A 141 23.65 9.11 8.91
N LEU A 142 22.95 8.20 8.22
CA LEU A 142 22.72 8.18 6.77
C LEU A 142 21.28 7.68 6.50
N PRO A 143 20.68 7.98 5.33
CA PRO A 143 19.39 7.40 4.95
C PRO A 143 19.42 5.88 5.11
N ASN A 144 18.55 5.36 5.99
CA ASN A 144 18.43 3.93 6.28
C ASN A 144 17.30 3.27 5.45
N GLY A 145 16.61 4.05 4.62
CA GLY A 145 15.50 3.59 3.78
C GLY A 145 14.17 3.47 4.52
N ASP A 146 14.14 3.64 5.84
CA ASP A 146 12.91 3.71 6.60
C ASP A 146 12.20 5.05 6.29
N GLU A 147 10.88 5.04 6.33
CA GLU A 147 10.05 6.19 5.96
C GLU A 147 8.91 6.37 6.97
N VAL A 148 8.76 7.58 7.51
CA VAL A 148 7.60 7.93 8.33
C VAL A 148 6.43 8.25 7.40
N VAL A 149 5.51 7.30 7.29
CA VAL A 149 4.37 7.39 6.37
C VAL A 149 3.15 8.08 6.99
N GLY A 150 3.09 8.19 8.32
CA GLY A 150 1.96 8.85 9.00
C GLY A 150 2.27 9.32 10.42
N ILE A 151 1.44 10.25 10.90
CA ILE A 151 1.52 10.85 12.24
C ILE A 151 0.14 10.83 12.89
N ASP A 152 0.08 10.39 14.15
CA ASP A 152 -1.05 10.62 15.05
C ASP A 152 -0.62 11.65 16.10
N LEU A 153 -1.16 12.87 16.00
CA LEU A 153 -0.84 13.95 16.94
C LEU A 153 -1.58 13.85 18.27
N GLU A 154 -2.72 13.16 18.30
CA GLU A 154 -3.49 12.99 19.55
C GLU A 154 -2.81 11.96 20.46
N ALA A 155 -2.27 10.90 19.86
CA ALA A 155 -1.53 9.86 20.57
C ALA A 155 -0.02 10.15 20.69
N GLU A 156 0.49 11.16 19.99
CA GLU A 156 1.93 11.46 19.86
C GLU A 156 2.72 10.24 19.34
N GLU A 157 2.27 9.69 18.21
CA GLU A 157 2.85 8.50 17.59
C GLU A 157 3.22 8.73 16.11
N LEU A 158 4.31 8.09 15.68
CA LEU A 158 4.74 8.01 14.28
C LEU A 158 4.51 6.61 13.75
N LEU A 159 4.08 6.53 12.49
CA LEU A 159 3.97 5.28 11.74
C LEU A 159 5.18 5.14 10.82
N LEU A 160 6.10 4.25 11.18
CA LEU A 160 7.36 4.02 10.48
C LEU A 160 7.27 2.77 9.62
N LEU A 161 7.45 2.94 8.31
CA LEU A 161 7.61 1.84 7.36
C LEU A 161 9.10 1.52 7.24
N HIS A 162 9.49 0.28 7.53
CA HIS A 162 10.88 -0.12 7.42
C HIS A 162 11.28 -0.47 5.99
N ALA A 163 12.55 -0.24 5.65
CA ALA A 163 13.11 -0.70 4.39
C ALA A 163 13.22 -2.24 4.39
N SER A 164 12.59 -2.89 3.40
CA SER A 164 12.64 -4.36 3.26
C SER A 164 14.08 -4.87 3.17
N GLU A 165 14.95 -4.14 2.48
CA GLU A 165 16.39 -4.46 2.32
C GLU A 165 17.19 -4.47 3.63
N ASN A 166 16.70 -3.82 4.68
CA ASN A 166 17.35 -3.74 5.99
C ASN A 166 16.61 -4.53 7.07
N ARG A 167 15.54 -5.24 6.69
CA ARG A 167 14.76 -6.09 7.59
C ARG A 167 15.03 -7.56 7.29
N PHE A 168 15.41 -8.26 8.34
CA PHE A 168 15.61 -9.70 8.29
C PHE A 168 14.51 -10.34 9.11
N ILE A 169 13.55 -10.96 8.43
CA ILE A 169 12.45 -11.70 9.02
C ILE A 169 12.78 -13.18 8.87
N GLU A 170 12.82 -13.91 9.97
CA GLU A 170 13.18 -15.33 9.97
C GLU A 170 12.09 -16.18 9.31
N ALA A 171 12.45 -17.39 8.87
CA ALA A 171 11.51 -18.28 8.17
C ALA A 171 10.40 -18.80 9.11
N ASP A 172 10.73 -19.13 10.35
CA ASP A 172 9.78 -19.63 11.36
C ASP A 172 8.78 -18.57 11.83
N GLU A 173 9.10 -17.30 11.59
CA GLU A 173 8.20 -16.19 11.81
C GLU A 173 7.10 -16.09 10.75
N VAL A 174 7.36 -16.54 9.53
CA VAL A 174 6.46 -16.39 8.36
C VAL A 174 5.77 -17.70 7.98
N ILE A 175 6.47 -18.83 8.10
CA ILE A 175 5.95 -20.14 7.69
C ILE A 175 4.96 -20.63 8.74
N LEU A 176 3.68 -20.69 8.35
CA LEU A 176 2.61 -21.26 9.16
C LEU A 176 2.66 -22.80 9.13
N GLU A 177 2.06 -23.43 10.14
CA GLU A 177 2.09 -24.89 10.34
C GLU A 177 1.55 -25.69 9.14
N ASN A 178 0.51 -25.18 8.48
CA ASN A 178 -0.15 -25.84 7.35
C ASN A 178 0.46 -25.47 5.97
N THR A 179 1.55 -24.70 5.96
CA THR A 179 2.30 -24.40 4.72
C THR A 179 3.07 -25.65 4.28
N ILE A 180 2.81 -26.12 3.07
CA ILE A 180 3.43 -27.32 2.51
C ILE A 180 4.79 -26.99 1.89
N THR A 181 4.87 -25.86 1.18
CA THR A 181 6.04 -25.51 0.36
C THR A 181 7.14 -24.86 1.17
N ASP A 182 8.34 -25.45 1.10
CA ASP A 182 9.58 -24.97 1.69
C ASP A 182 10.69 -24.91 0.63
N TYR A 183 11.26 -23.73 0.43
CA TYR A 183 12.37 -23.49 -0.51
C TYR A 183 13.66 -24.25 -0.17
N ARG A 184 13.77 -24.76 1.07
CA ARG A 184 14.92 -25.56 1.52
C ARG A 184 14.81 -27.03 1.11
N SER A 185 13.62 -27.46 0.65
CA SER A 185 13.41 -28.82 0.15
C SER A 185 14.18 -29.07 -1.15
N GLN A 186 14.50 -30.35 -1.40
CA GLN A 186 15.09 -30.79 -2.67
C GLN A 186 14.03 -31.14 -3.71
N LEU A 187 12.77 -31.28 -3.29
CA LEU A 187 11.64 -31.51 -4.18
C LEU A 187 11.16 -30.18 -4.78
N SER A 188 10.64 -30.26 -6.00
CA SER A 188 9.87 -29.15 -6.58
C SER A 188 8.66 -28.84 -5.70
N GLU A 189 8.11 -27.64 -5.83
CA GLU A 189 6.96 -27.21 -5.04
C GLU A 189 5.76 -28.14 -5.24
N SER A 190 5.47 -28.52 -6.49
CA SER A 190 4.45 -29.53 -6.78
C SER A 190 4.82 -30.90 -6.20
N GLY A 191 6.10 -31.29 -6.24
CA GLY A 191 6.58 -32.55 -5.65
C GLY A 191 6.35 -32.62 -4.13
N GLN A 192 6.57 -31.52 -3.42
CA GLN A 192 6.28 -31.40 -1.98
C GLN A 192 4.78 -31.57 -1.70
N VAL A 193 3.91 -31.04 -2.55
CA VAL A 193 2.46 -31.25 -2.44
C VAL A 193 2.10 -32.72 -2.60
N ILE A 194 2.66 -33.41 -3.60
CA ILE A 194 2.35 -34.83 -3.81
C ILE A 194 2.90 -35.70 -2.67
N GLU A 195 4.11 -35.43 -2.19
CA GLU A 195 4.68 -36.11 -1.01
C GLU A 195 3.78 -35.91 0.22
N TYR A 196 3.36 -34.67 0.48
CA TYR A 196 2.42 -34.35 1.56
C TYR A 196 1.10 -35.14 1.43
N LEU A 197 0.51 -35.20 0.23
CA LEU A 197 -0.76 -35.92 0.01
C LEU A 197 -0.61 -37.44 0.15
N LEU A 198 0.57 -38.00 -0.14
CA LEU A 198 0.87 -39.43 0.08
C LEU A 198 1.04 -39.74 1.57
N ASP A 199 1.65 -38.83 2.33
CA ASP A 199 1.87 -38.96 3.78
C ASP A 199 0.58 -38.88 4.62
N GLU A 200 -0.50 -38.31 4.09
CA GLU A 200 -1.83 -38.29 4.74
C GLU A 200 -2.48 -39.69 4.86
N GLU A 201 -1.89 -40.73 4.27
CA GLU A 201 -2.37 -42.12 4.29
C GLU A 201 -3.86 -42.28 3.88
N ASN A 202 -4.36 -41.39 3.03
CA ASN A 202 -5.75 -41.41 2.54
C ASN A 202 -5.87 -42.22 1.24
N PRO A 203 -6.54 -43.40 1.24
CA PRO A 203 -6.61 -44.28 0.08
C PRO A 203 -7.21 -43.63 -1.17
N GLN A 204 -8.15 -42.69 -1.02
CA GLN A 204 -8.77 -42.00 -2.14
C GLN A 204 -7.80 -41.03 -2.80
N LEU A 205 -6.98 -40.33 -2.01
CA LEU A 205 -5.92 -39.47 -2.53
C LEU A 205 -4.89 -40.31 -3.27
N THR A 206 -4.35 -41.36 -2.63
CA THR A 206 -3.38 -42.26 -3.26
C THR A 206 -3.91 -42.88 -4.55
N THR A 207 -5.19 -43.26 -4.58
CA THR A 207 -5.86 -43.77 -5.79
C THR A 207 -5.86 -42.75 -6.93
N ILE A 208 -6.21 -41.49 -6.64
CA ILE A 208 -6.17 -40.40 -7.64
C ILE A 208 -4.76 -40.22 -8.19
N LEU A 209 -3.76 -40.22 -7.31
CA LEU A 209 -2.35 -40.03 -7.68
C LEU A 209 -1.84 -41.17 -8.58
N TYR A 210 -2.04 -42.43 -8.18
CA TYR A 210 -1.58 -43.59 -8.93
C TYR A 210 -2.34 -43.78 -10.24
N GLU A 211 -3.65 -43.50 -10.26
CA GLU A 211 -4.44 -43.49 -11.49
C GLU A 211 -3.87 -42.46 -12.48
N GLU A 212 -3.47 -41.27 -12.01
CA GLU A 212 -2.89 -40.26 -12.88
C GLU A 212 -1.49 -40.63 -13.39
N VAL A 213 -0.67 -41.33 -12.59
CA VAL A 213 0.60 -41.91 -13.07
C VAL A 213 0.32 -42.84 -14.26
N ILE A 214 -0.60 -43.79 -14.11
CA ILE A 214 -0.94 -44.74 -15.18
C ILE A 214 -1.43 -44.00 -16.44
N HIS A 215 -2.31 -43.01 -16.27
CA HIS A 215 -2.79 -42.20 -17.38
C HIS A 215 -1.67 -41.38 -18.04
N HIS A 216 -0.79 -40.76 -17.26
CA HIS A 216 0.34 -39.98 -17.76
C HIS A 216 1.23 -40.84 -18.65
N TYR A 217 1.56 -42.05 -18.20
CA TYR A 217 2.41 -42.95 -18.96
C TYR A 217 1.76 -43.41 -20.26
N HIS A 218 0.46 -43.77 -20.23
CA HIS A 218 -0.29 -44.10 -21.44
C HIS A 218 -0.38 -42.93 -22.44
N ARG A 219 -0.48 -41.68 -21.96
CA ARG A 219 -0.52 -40.49 -22.83
C ARG A 219 0.83 -40.25 -23.51
N HIS A 220 1.94 -40.41 -22.79
CA HIS A 220 3.28 -40.00 -23.26
C HIS A 220 4.07 -41.13 -23.92
N TRP A 221 3.78 -42.38 -23.59
CA TRP A 221 4.44 -43.56 -24.15
C TRP A 221 3.38 -44.56 -24.67
N PRO A 222 2.89 -44.40 -25.91
CA PRO A 222 1.82 -45.25 -26.47
C PRO A 222 2.15 -46.75 -26.55
N ASP A 223 3.43 -47.11 -26.43
CA ASP A 223 3.91 -48.48 -26.40
C ASP A 223 3.89 -49.10 -24.98
N THR A 224 3.43 -48.37 -23.96
CA THR A 224 3.19 -48.89 -22.60
C THR A 224 2.24 -50.08 -22.64
N ASP A 225 2.48 -51.06 -21.77
CA ASP A 225 1.63 -52.23 -21.65
C ASP A 225 0.18 -51.81 -21.38
N PRO A 226 -0.80 -52.41 -22.08
CA PRO A 226 -2.20 -52.09 -21.89
C PRO A 226 -2.64 -52.40 -20.45
N ILE A 227 -3.69 -51.71 -19.99
CA ILE A 227 -4.32 -52.03 -18.70
C ILE A 227 -4.93 -53.44 -18.80
N GLN A 228 -4.39 -54.37 -18.03
CA GLN A 228 -4.79 -55.78 -17.97
C GLN A 228 -4.83 -56.23 -16.51
N PHE A 229 -5.62 -57.26 -16.19
CA PHE A 229 -5.58 -57.81 -14.83
C PHE A 229 -4.20 -58.40 -14.50
N THR A 230 -3.73 -58.16 -13.29
CA THR A 230 -2.50 -58.76 -12.75
C THR A 230 -2.64 -60.26 -12.54
N GLU A 231 -1.52 -60.97 -12.32
CA GLU A 231 -1.56 -62.40 -12.05
C GLU A 231 -2.43 -62.73 -10.83
N GLU A 232 -2.32 -61.96 -9.74
CA GLU A 232 -3.17 -62.12 -8.55
C GLU A 232 -4.66 -61.97 -8.89
N MET A 233 -5.02 -60.93 -9.66
CA MET A 233 -6.40 -60.68 -10.04
C MET A 233 -6.96 -61.80 -10.93
N ILE A 234 -6.15 -62.31 -11.87
CA ILE A 234 -6.50 -63.46 -12.71
C ILE A 234 -6.72 -64.71 -11.85
N GLU A 235 -5.88 -64.96 -10.85
CA GLU A 235 -6.06 -66.08 -9.93
C GLU A 235 -7.39 -65.99 -9.17
N VAL A 236 -7.76 -64.81 -8.68
CA VAL A 236 -9.03 -64.58 -7.99
C VAL A 236 -10.22 -64.88 -8.90
N LEU A 237 -10.21 -64.36 -10.14
CA LEU A 237 -11.26 -64.59 -11.13
C LEU A 237 -11.38 -66.08 -11.51
N ASN A 238 -10.26 -66.78 -11.63
CA ASN A 238 -10.22 -68.21 -11.95
C ASN A 238 -10.85 -69.09 -10.85
N ARG A 239 -10.82 -68.68 -9.57
CA ARG A 239 -11.42 -69.46 -8.46
C ARG A 239 -12.92 -69.57 -8.58
N GLU A 240 -13.60 -68.54 -9.07
CA GLU A 240 -15.05 -68.55 -9.22
C GLU A 240 -15.50 -69.18 -10.55
N GLY A 241 -14.72 -68.95 -11.63
CA GLY A 241 -14.97 -69.55 -12.95
C GLY A 241 -16.28 -69.10 -13.62
N LYS A 242 -16.83 -67.95 -13.22
CA LYS A 242 -18.09 -67.40 -13.76
C LYS A 242 -17.92 -66.43 -14.91
N LEU A 243 -16.77 -65.77 -15.00
CA LEU A 243 -16.44 -64.87 -16.12
C LEU A 243 -15.74 -65.64 -17.23
N ASP A 244 -15.79 -65.11 -18.45
CA ASP A 244 -15.15 -65.73 -19.60
C ASP A 244 -13.63 -65.58 -19.51
N ALA A 245 -12.96 -66.66 -19.12
CA ALA A 245 -11.50 -66.74 -19.01
C ALA A 245 -10.78 -66.38 -20.30
N SER A 246 -11.37 -66.64 -21.48
CA SER A 246 -10.75 -66.28 -22.75
C SER A 246 -10.72 -64.76 -22.97
N TYR A 247 -11.63 -64.03 -22.33
CA TYR A 247 -11.70 -62.57 -22.41
C TYR A 247 -10.74 -61.92 -21.39
N TYR A 248 -10.95 -62.12 -20.09
CA TYR A 248 -10.22 -61.33 -19.08
C TYR A 248 -8.71 -61.62 -18.98
N GLN A 249 -8.25 -62.77 -19.48
CA GLN A 249 -6.81 -63.09 -19.54
C GLN A 249 -6.08 -62.36 -20.66
N THR A 250 -6.80 -61.77 -21.62
CA THR A 250 -6.22 -61.08 -22.79
C THR A 250 -6.85 -59.72 -23.05
N ALA A 251 -7.76 -59.28 -22.17
CA ALA A 251 -8.51 -58.05 -22.34
C ALA A 251 -7.62 -56.85 -22.06
N ASN A 252 -7.54 -55.95 -23.03
CA ASN A 252 -6.95 -54.62 -22.86
C ASN A 252 -8.09 -53.67 -22.48
N PHE A 253 -8.13 -53.26 -21.22
CA PHE A 253 -9.10 -52.28 -20.73
C PHE A 253 -8.68 -50.87 -21.14
N ASN A 254 -9.65 -49.98 -21.37
CA ASN A 254 -9.34 -48.58 -21.69
C ASN A 254 -9.01 -47.76 -20.44
N SER A 255 -9.43 -48.22 -19.26
CA SER A 255 -9.22 -47.58 -17.97
C SER A 255 -9.22 -48.62 -16.85
N LEU A 256 -8.63 -48.26 -15.70
CA LEU A 256 -8.74 -49.06 -14.49
C LEU A 256 -10.20 -49.19 -14.01
N ARG A 257 -11.04 -48.18 -14.24
CA ARG A 257 -12.48 -48.26 -13.93
C ARG A 257 -13.20 -49.32 -14.77
N ASP A 258 -12.85 -49.46 -16.05
CA ASP A 258 -13.41 -50.50 -16.91
C ASP A 258 -12.99 -51.90 -16.44
N ALA A 259 -11.71 -52.05 -16.05
CA ALA A 259 -11.19 -53.29 -15.49
C ALA A 259 -11.93 -53.65 -14.19
N TYR A 260 -12.05 -52.72 -13.25
CA TYR A 260 -12.79 -52.90 -12.01
C TYR A 260 -14.27 -53.26 -12.27
N ALA A 261 -14.98 -52.50 -13.09
CA ALA A 261 -16.39 -52.75 -13.40
C ALA A 261 -16.64 -54.10 -14.10
N TYR A 262 -15.65 -54.63 -14.83
CA TYR A 262 -15.70 -55.99 -15.36
C TYR A 262 -15.45 -57.02 -14.25
N GLY A 263 -14.39 -56.81 -13.45
CA GLY A 263 -13.96 -57.69 -12.37
C GLY A 263 -15.03 -57.88 -11.30
N SER A 264 -15.63 -56.80 -10.79
CA SER A 264 -16.64 -56.81 -9.70
C SER A 264 -17.95 -57.54 -10.05
N ARG A 265 -18.09 -58.06 -11.28
CA ARG A 265 -19.17 -59.01 -11.63
C ARG A 265 -18.92 -60.40 -11.03
N SER A 266 -17.67 -60.69 -10.66
CA SER A 266 -17.25 -61.87 -9.92
C SER A 266 -17.37 -61.61 -8.42
N ILE A 267 -18.03 -62.51 -7.70
CA ILE A 267 -18.17 -62.43 -6.24
C ILE A 267 -16.79 -62.54 -5.57
N ALA A 268 -15.92 -63.42 -6.08
CA ALA A 268 -14.59 -63.60 -5.51
C ALA A 268 -13.71 -62.35 -5.70
N PHE A 269 -13.87 -61.66 -6.82
CA PHE A 269 -13.19 -60.39 -7.08
C PHE A 269 -13.72 -59.27 -6.19
N ASP A 270 -15.04 -59.13 -6.09
CA ASP A 270 -15.72 -58.15 -5.24
C ASP A 270 -15.39 -58.36 -3.73
N GLU A 271 -15.26 -59.62 -3.29
CA GLU A 271 -14.83 -59.94 -1.92
C GLU A 271 -13.36 -59.55 -1.63
N LYS A 272 -12.49 -59.61 -2.64
CA LYS A 272 -11.06 -59.29 -2.51
C LYS A 272 -10.80 -57.79 -2.69
N PHE A 273 -11.53 -57.15 -3.59
CA PHE A 273 -11.44 -55.73 -3.92
C PHE A 273 -12.84 -55.10 -3.75
N PRO A 274 -13.24 -54.82 -2.50
CA PRO A 274 -14.61 -54.37 -2.18
C PRO A 274 -14.94 -52.96 -2.69
N ASP A 275 -13.92 -52.17 -2.99
CA ASP A 275 -14.06 -50.81 -3.50
C ASP A 275 -13.00 -50.54 -4.58
N TYR A 276 -13.19 -49.43 -5.28
CA TYR A 276 -12.32 -49.05 -6.38
C TYR A 276 -10.90 -48.71 -5.90
N ASP A 277 -10.78 -48.09 -4.73
CA ASP A 277 -9.51 -47.64 -4.18
C ASP A 277 -8.61 -48.85 -3.85
N SER A 278 -9.14 -49.85 -3.15
CA SER A 278 -8.43 -51.11 -2.84
C SER A 278 -8.01 -51.87 -4.10
N PHE A 279 -8.80 -51.81 -5.18
CA PHE A 279 -8.41 -52.36 -6.48
C PHE A 279 -7.21 -51.62 -7.09
N VAL A 280 -7.23 -50.28 -7.13
CA VAL A 280 -6.14 -49.49 -7.73
C VAL A 280 -4.85 -49.63 -6.93
N LEU A 281 -4.93 -49.59 -5.60
CA LEU A 281 -3.76 -49.78 -4.73
C LEU A 281 -3.13 -51.16 -4.95
N SER A 282 -3.94 -52.23 -4.95
CA SER A 282 -3.43 -53.57 -5.22
C SER A 282 -2.87 -53.72 -6.64
N TYR A 283 -3.46 -53.04 -7.62
CA TYR A 283 -2.94 -53.01 -8.99
C TYR A 283 -1.54 -52.39 -9.05
N ALA A 284 -1.36 -51.24 -8.39
CA ALA A 284 -0.11 -50.51 -8.35
C ALA A 284 0.98 -51.30 -7.58
N GLU A 285 0.65 -51.85 -6.41
CA GLU A 285 1.57 -52.65 -5.58
C GLU A 285 2.06 -53.92 -6.30
N ASP A 286 1.18 -54.64 -7.00
CA ASP A 286 1.55 -55.85 -7.75
C ASP A 286 2.54 -55.49 -8.88
N LYS A 287 2.28 -54.39 -9.58
CA LYS A 287 3.17 -53.87 -10.63
C LYS A 287 4.51 -53.38 -10.06
N GLU A 288 4.53 -52.74 -8.90
CA GLU A 288 5.77 -52.33 -8.23
C GLU A 288 6.67 -53.53 -7.94
N VAL A 289 6.10 -54.61 -7.41
CA VAL A 289 6.83 -55.86 -7.09
C VAL A 289 7.37 -56.55 -8.35
N HIS A 290 6.63 -56.50 -9.45
CA HIS A 290 6.98 -57.22 -10.67
C HIS A 290 7.83 -56.41 -11.66
N GLU A 291 7.77 -55.08 -11.64
CA GLU A 291 8.41 -54.20 -12.61
C GLU A 291 9.50 -53.31 -12.01
N GLU A 292 9.84 -53.45 -10.72
CA GLU A 292 10.75 -52.54 -9.99
C GLU A 292 10.30 -51.06 -10.13
N TYR A 293 8.98 -50.84 -10.20
CA TYR A 293 8.37 -49.56 -10.53
C TYR A 293 7.74 -48.91 -9.30
N ASP A 294 8.34 -47.83 -8.80
CA ASP A 294 7.88 -47.13 -7.59
C ASP A 294 6.85 -46.05 -7.94
N TYR A 295 5.57 -46.36 -7.73
CA TYR A 295 4.47 -45.44 -8.02
C TYR A 295 4.50 -44.16 -7.16
N GLN A 296 5.06 -44.20 -5.95
CA GLN A 296 5.19 -43.02 -5.11
C GLN A 296 6.22 -42.07 -5.70
N PHE A 297 7.40 -42.61 -6.02
CA PHE A 297 8.46 -41.84 -6.69
C PHE A 297 7.95 -41.22 -7.99
N GLU A 298 7.21 -42.00 -8.78
CA GLU A 298 6.71 -41.57 -10.09
C GLU A 298 5.63 -40.49 -9.95
N ALA A 299 4.74 -40.60 -8.96
CA ALA A 299 3.76 -39.56 -8.65
C ALA A 299 4.44 -38.23 -8.31
N VAL A 300 5.52 -38.25 -7.51
CA VAL A 300 6.32 -37.05 -7.21
C VAL A 300 7.03 -36.53 -8.46
N ALA A 301 7.54 -37.41 -9.32
CA ALA A 301 8.23 -37.03 -10.55
C ALA A 301 7.31 -36.31 -11.57
N ILE A 302 6.03 -36.69 -11.63
CA ILE A 302 5.03 -36.07 -12.52
C ILE A 302 4.10 -35.08 -11.80
N ALA A 303 4.49 -34.61 -10.62
CA ALA A 303 3.63 -33.83 -9.74
C ALA A 303 2.94 -32.62 -10.40
N GLU A 304 3.65 -31.87 -11.24
CA GLU A 304 3.06 -30.74 -11.97
C GLU A 304 1.88 -31.16 -12.86
N ASP A 305 1.97 -32.31 -13.55
CA ASP A 305 0.89 -32.85 -14.39
C ASP A 305 -0.28 -33.33 -13.52
N ILE A 306 0.00 -33.93 -12.36
CA ILE A 306 -1.04 -34.32 -11.40
C ILE A 306 -1.81 -33.10 -10.92
N ILE A 307 -1.11 -32.08 -10.41
CA ILE A 307 -1.77 -30.86 -9.92
C ILE A 307 -2.56 -30.19 -11.04
N ALA A 308 -2.00 -30.07 -12.24
CA ALA A 308 -2.69 -29.44 -13.36
C ALA A 308 -3.99 -30.16 -13.77
N ASN A 309 -4.04 -31.49 -13.67
CA ASN A 309 -5.18 -32.28 -14.16
C ASN A 309 -6.15 -32.72 -13.07
N ARG A 310 -5.69 -32.86 -11.81
CA ARG A 310 -6.43 -33.56 -10.74
C ARG A 310 -6.68 -32.72 -9.49
N LEU A 311 -6.30 -31.44 -9.46
CA LEU A 311 -6.52 -30.58 -8.29
C LEU A 311 -8.00 -30.52 -7.84
N GLU A 312 -8.95 -30.48 -8.78
CA GLU A 312 -10.38 -30.48 -8.44
C GLU A 312 -10.82 -31.79 -7.76
N ASP A 313 -10.39 -32.93 -8.28
CA ASP A 313 -10.67 -34.25 -7.70
C ASP A 313 -10.03 -34.40 -6.30
N ILE A 314 -8.79 -33.93 -6.14
CA ILE A 314 -8.07 -33.90 -4.86
C ILE A 314 -8.86 -33.08 -3.84
N ASN A 315 -9.24 -31.85 -4.21
CA ASN A 315 -10.01 -30.97 -3.32
C ASN A 315 -11.42 -31.49 -3.02
N GLN A 316 -12.03 -32.25 -3.94
CA GLN A 316 -13.29 -32.94 -3.66
C GLN A 316 -13.11 -33.99 -2.56
N VAL A 317 -12.02 -34.76 -2.58
CA VAL A 317 -11.72 -35.74 -1.51
C VAL A 317 -11.43 -35.04 -0.19
N LEU A 318 -10.56 -34.01 -0.19
CA LEU A 318 -10.20 -33.24 1.00
C LEU A 318 -11.41 -32.55 1.65
N SER A 319 -12.40 -32.14 0.87
CA SER A 319 -13.62 -31.52 1.40
C SER A 319 -14.40 -32.42 2.35
N ASN A 320 -14.26 -33.75 2.24
CA ASN A 320 -14.92 -34.71 3.14
C ASN A 320 -14.34 -34.70 4.56
N ILE A 321 -13.13 -34.14 4.72
CA ILE A 321 -12.42 -33.98 5.99
C ILE A 321 -12.19 -32.52 6.34
N ASN A 322 -13.04 -31.62 5.79
CA ASN A 322 -12.97 -30.17 6.00
C ASN A 322 -11.63 -29.53 5.60
N GLN A 323 -10.92 -30.12 4.64
CA GLN A 323 -9.66 -29.56 4.12
C GLN A 323 -9.79 -29.06 2.67
N GLU A 324 -8.94 -28.12 2.29
CA GLU A 324 -8.78 -27.66 0.90
C GLU A 324 -7.32 -27.31 0.63
N LEU A 325 -6.74 -27.93 -0.39
CA LEU A 325 -5.42 -27.59 -0.91
C LEU A 325 -5.52 -26.31 -1.75
N ILE A 326 -4.81 -25.27 -1.30
CA ILE A 326 -4.67 -24.01 -2.03
C ILE A 326 -3.25 -23.92 -2.57
N ILE A 327 -3.12 -23.59 -3.85
CA ILE A 327 -1.84 -23.37 -4.53
C ILE A 327 -1.91 -22.00 -5.19
N GLU A 328 -0.96 -21.12 -4.87
CA GLU A 328 -0.85 -19.79 -5.44
C GLU A 328 0.51 -19.62 -6.13
N THR A 329 0.49 -19.02 -7.33
CA THR A 329 1.72 -18.75 -8.08
C THR A 329 2.21 -17.35 -7.78
N VAL A 330 3.42 -17.26 -7.25
CA VAL A 330 4.08 -16.00 -6.90
C VAL A 330 5.24 -15.76 -7.85
N THR A 331 5.23 -14.62 -8.55
CA THR A 331 6.31 -14.22 -9.46
C THR A 331 7.30 -13.28 -8.78
N GLY A 332 8.60 -13.56 -8.91
CA GLY A 332 9.69 -12.71 -8.44
C GLY A 332 10.11 -11.62 -9.43
N TYR A 333 11.20 -10.92 -9.11
CA TYR A 333 11.68 -9.77 -9.89
C TYR A 333 12.58 -10.15 -11.06
N SER A 334 13.26 -11.30 -11.01
CA SER A 334 14.13 -11.74 -12.11
C SER A 334 13.34 -12.52 -13.16
N GLN A 335 13.86 -12.54 -14.38
CA GLN A 335 13.21 -13.27 -15.46
C GLN A 335 13.16 -14.77 -15.15
N GLY A 336 11.95 -15.28 -14.95
CA GLY A 336 11.71 -16.70 -14.67
C GLY A 336 11.60 -17.05 -13.19
N ASP A 337 11.73 -16.08 -12.27
CA ASP A 337 11.49 -16.32 -10.85
C ASP A 337 9.98 -16.48 -10.64
N SER A 338 9.55 -17.70 -10.34
CA SER A 338 8.18 -18.03 -10.01
C SER A 338 8.18 -19.20 -9.06
N TRP A 339 7.37 -19.11 -8.00
CA TRP A 339 7.19 -20.16 -7.00
C TRP A 339 5.71 -20.53 -6.94
N GLN A 340 5.41 -21.82 -6.87
CA GLN A 340 4.06 -22.28 -6.54
C GLN A 340 4.02 -22.54 -5.05
N LEU A 341 3.37 -21.68 -4.29
CA LEU A 341 3.28 -21.81 -2.85
C LEU A 341 1.99 -22.57 -2.50
N ALA A 342 2.08 -23.57 -1.64
CA ALA A 342 0.96 -24.44 -1.32
C ALA A 342 0.69 -24.48 0.18
N TYR A 343 -0.60 -24.57 0.51
CA TYR A 343 -1.10 -24.56 1.89
C TYR A 343 -2.30 -25.49 2.02
N MET A 344 -2.31 -26.29 3.09
CA MET A 344 -3.43 -27.17 3.43
C MET A 344 -4.44 -26.44 4.33
N ARG A 345 -5.51 -25.89 3.76
CA ARG A 345 -6.49 -25.09 4.51
C ARG A 345 -7.41 -25.96 5.35
N ASP A 346 -7.56 -25.62 6.63
CA ASP A 346 -8.71 -26.08 7.42
C ASP A 346 -9.92 -25.16 7.17
N THR A 347 -10.93 -25.71 6.49
CA THR A 347 -12.12 -24.97 6.08
C THR A 347 -13.03 -24.53 7.24
N GLU A 348 -12.85 -25.07 8.44
CA GLU A 348 -13.57 -24.64 9.64
C GLU A 348 -12.91 -23.44 10.34
N GLN A 349 -11.60 -23.24 10.14
CA GLN A 349 -10.81 -22.24 10.89
C GLN A 349 -10.55 -20.96 10.11
N GLU A 350 -10.39 -21.05 8.79
CA GLU A 350 -9.94 -19.93 7.97
C GLU A 350 -10.57 -19.91 6.57
N THR A 351 -10.58 -18.73 5.95
CA THR A 351 -11.17 -18.52 4.62
C THR A 351 -10.14 -18.74 3.52
N ALA A 352 -10.62 -19.12 2.32
CA ALA A 352 -9.76 -19.23 1.14
C ALA A 352 -9.03 -17.92 0.81
N GLU A 353 -9.71 -16.78 1.02
CA GLU A 353 -9.17 -15.46 0.74
C GLU A 353 -8.01 -15.11 1.68
N ASN A 354 -8.14 -15.41 2.98
CA ASN A 354 -7.07 -15.17 3.94
C ASN A 354 -5.83 -16.01 3.64
N VAL A 355 -6.00 -17.29 3.28
CA VAL A 355 -4.88 -18.15 2.90
C VAL A 355 -4.19 -17.63 1.63
N ARG A 356 -4.96 -17.18 0.63
CA ARG A 356 -4.38 -16.59 -0.59
C ARG A 356 -3.62 -15.29 -0.29
N ASP A 357 -4.18 -14.43 0.55
CA ASP A 357 -3.51 -13.20 0.98
C ASP A 357 -2.20 -13.53 1.71
N TYR A 358 -2.21 -14.49 2.63
CA TYR A 358 -1.01 -15.02 3.29
C TYR A 358 0.04 -15.53 2.28
N LEU A 359 -0.36 -16.44 1.37
CA LEU A 359 0.54 -17.01 0.37
C LEU A 359 1.13 -15.95 -0.56
N GLN A 360 0.35 -14.94 -0.94
CA GLN A 360 0.78 -13.94 -1.92
C GLN A 360 1.58 -12.80 -1.29
N HIS A 361 1.15 -12.33 -0.12
CA HIS A 361 1.55 -11.06 0.48
C HIS A 361 2.29 -11.22 1.81
N GLU A 362 2.36 -12.41 2.39
CA GLU A 362 3.24 -12.67 3.53
C GLU A 362 4.35 -13.64 3.10
N LEU A 363 4.03 -14.90 2.83
CA LEU A 363 5.01 -15.89 2.40
C LEU A 363 5.63 -15.53 1.04
N GLY A 364 4.80 -15.16 0.07
CA GLY A 364 5.26 -14.77 -1.25
C GLY A 364 6.12 -13.51 -1.22
N ALA A 365 5.76 -12.53 -0.39
CA ALA A 365 6.56 -11.33 -0.19
C ALA A 365 7.91 -11.65 0.47
N TRP A 366 7.93 -12.61 1.40
CA TRP A 366 9.15 -13.09 2.03
C TRP A 366 10.09 -13.75 1.02
N TYR A 367 9.56 -14.62 0.14
CA TYR A 367 10.32 -15.24 -0.96
C TYR A 367 10.90 -14.20 -1.93
N ARG A 368 10.15 -13.13 -2.21
CA ARG A 368 10.62 -12.02 -3.05
C ARG A 368 11.64 -11.11 -2.36
N GLY A 369 11.69 -11.10 -1.03
CA GLY A 369 12.43 -10.12 -0.23
C GLY A 369 11.74 -8.76 -0.13
N SER A 370 10.42 -8.70 -0.37
CA SER A 370 9.59 -7.49 -0.27
C SER A 370 8.83 -7.41 1.06
N LEU A 371 8.81 -8.49 1.85
CA LEU A 371 8.19 -8.46 3.18
C LEU A 371 9.00 -7.54 4.09
N THR A 372 8.31 -6.58 4.71
CA THR A 372 8.88 -5.64 5.67
C THR A 372 7.95 -5.46 6.86
N GLU A 373 8.33 -4.57 7.75
CA GLU A 373 7.62 -4.24 8.97
C GLU A 373 7.11 -2.80 8.93
N LEU A 374 5.95 -2.62 9.54
CA LEU A 374 5.34 -1.33 9.85
C LEU A 374 5.26 -1.21 11.37
N SER A 375 5.88 -0.18 11.93
CA SER A 375 5.99 0.02 13.37
C SER A 375 5.30 1.31 13.81
N VAL A 376 4.63 1.25 14.96
CA VAL A 376 4.10 2.42 15.66
C VAL A 376 5.12 2.83 16.74
N ILE A 377 5.56 4.09 16.70
CA ILE A 377 6.60 4.61 17.59
C ILE A 377 6.07 5.83 18.34
N SER A 378 6.06 5.77 19.67
CA SER A 378 5.75 6.93 20.50
C SER A 378 6.83 8.01 20.40
N PHE A 379 6.43 9.29 20.46
CA PHE A 379 7.37 10.41 20.50
C PHE A 379 8.32 10.31 21.70
N ASP A 380 7.88 9.78 22.83
CA ASP A 380 8.70 9.62 24.04
C ASP A 380 9.90 8.68 23.84
N ASN A 381 9.82 7.80 22.83
CA ASN A 381 10.88 6.85 22.48
C ASN A 381 11.98 7.46 21.61
N ILE A 382 11.81 8.71 21.16
CA ILE A 382 12.72 9.43 20.26
C ILE A 382 13.31 10.64 20.97
N ASP A 383 14.56 10.55 21.41
CA ASP A 383 15.31 11.68 21.98
C ASP A 383 16.24 12.23 20.89
N ILE A 384 16.14 13.51 20.56
CA ILE A 384 16.91 14.13 19.45
C ILE A 384 18.43 14.08 19.73
N ASP A 385 18.85 14.10 21.00
CA ASP A 385 20.27 14.07 21.37
C ASP A 385 20.79 12.64 21.55
N LYS A 386 19.94 11.72 22.01
CA LYS A 386 20.32 10.32 22.31
C LYS A 386 19.94 9.31 21.22
N GLY A 387 19.10 9.72 20.29
CA GLY A 387 18.48 8.92 19.24
C GLY A 387 17.27 8.12 19.69
N PHE A 388 16.75 7.30 18.77
CA PHE A 388 15.68 6.34 19.02
C PHE A 388 16.12 5.23 20.00
N ASN A 389 15.30 4.96 21.03
CA ASN A 389 15.63 3.99 22.08
C ASN A 389 15.38 2.51 21.69
N GLY A 390 14.71 2.26 20.56
CA GLY A 390 14.37 0.92 20.07
C GLY A 390 13.01 0.37 20.52
N GLU A 391 12.25 1.09 21.34
CA GLU A 391 10.92 0.67 21.80
C GLU A 391 9.83 1.01 20.77
N VAL A 392 9.02 0.01 20.45
CA VAL A 392 7.90 0.09 19.49
C VAL A 392 6.61 -0.33 20.18
N GLU A 393 5.51 0.36 19.87
CA GLU A 393 4.20 0.09 20.47
C GLU A 393 3.51 -1.10 19.80
N LEU A 394 3.67 -1.20 18.48
CA LEU A 394 3.10 -2.25 17.65
C LEU A 394 3.98 -2.45 16.42
N THR A 395 4.12 -3.69 15.98
CA THR A 395 4.76 -4.04 14.71
C THR A 395 3.84 -4.98 13.93
N THR A 396 3.61 -4.67 12.66
CA THR A 396 2.82 -5.46 11.72
C THR A 396 3.62 -5.71 10.46
N ARG A 397 3.44 -6.87 9.82
CA ARG A 397 4.12 -7.20 8.56
C ARG A 397 3.35 -6.67 7.37
N VAL A 398 4.09 -6.18 6.37
CA VAL A 398 3.51 -5.63 5.15
C VAL A 398 4.39 -5.99 3.96
N ASP A 399 3.75 -6.36 2.85
CA ASP A 399 4.41 -6.48 1.56
C ASP A 399 4.65 -5.09 0.95
N SER A 400 5.92 -4.69 0.85
CA SER A 400 6.29 -3.39 0.30
C SER A 400 5.91 -3.23 -1.17
N ASP A 401 5.76 -4.34 -1.92
CA ASP A 401 5.36 -4.32 -3.33
C ASP A 401 3.93 -3.85 -3.54
N LEU A 402 3.14 -3.68 -2.49
CA LEU A 402 1.78 -3.19 -2.59
C LEU A 402 1.69 -1.69 -2.32
N LEU A 403 2.82 -1.06 -1.98
CA LEU A 403 2.88 0.32 -1.52
C LEU A 403 3.51 1.21 -2.60
N TYR A 404 2.69 1.78 -3.48
CA TYR A 404 3.13 2.70 -4.54
C TYR A 404 2.49 4.07 -4.44
N GLY A 405 3.28 5.14 -4.37
CA GLY A 405 2.73 6.50 -4.28
C GLY A 405 2.25 6.80 -2.86
N ASP A 406 0.95 7.00 -2.65
CA ASP A 406 0.41 7.32 -1.32
C ASP A 406 0.33 6.05 -0.45
N LYS A 407 1.46 5.76 0.20
CA LYS A 407 1.65 4.56 1.03
C LYS A 407 0.69 4.52 2.21
N LEU A 408 0.49 5.64 2.91
CA LEU A 408 -0.40 5.70 4.08
C LEU A 408 -1.82 5.31 3.70
N LYS A 409 -2.33 5.86 2.59
CA LYS A 409 -3.68 5.53 2.13
C LYS A 409 -3.83 4.04 1.81
N GLN A 410 -2.84 3.44 1.15
CA GLN A 410 -2.86 2.00 0.83
C GLN A 410 -2.76 1.13 2.07
N LEU A 411 -1.97 1.55 3.06
CA LEU A 411 -1.92 0.91 4.37
C LEU A 411 -3.28 0.99 5.06
N GLN A 412 -3.95 2.15 5.06
CA GLN A 412 -5.27 2.35 5.66
C GLN A 412 -6.40 1.56 4.96
N GLU A 413 -6.29 1.32 3.66
CA GLU A 413 -7.24 0.48 2.91
C GLU A 413 -7.17 -0.99 3.34
N ARG A 414 -5.98 -1.48 3.73
CA ARG A 414 -5.75 -2.86 4.20
C ARG A 414 -5.88 -3.03 5.71
N MET A 415 -5.49 -2.01 6.47
CA MET A 415 -5.46 -1.97 7.93
C MET A 415 -6.29 -0.77 8.41
N PRO A 416 -7.62 -0.92 8.52
CA PRO A 416 -8.53 0.18 8.88
C PRO A 416 -8.22 0.84 10.24
N GLU A 417 -7.55 0.13 11.15
CA GLU A 417 -7.06 0.65 12.43
C GLU A 417 -6.04 1.79 12.28
N LEU A 418 -5.38 1.90 11.13
CA LEU A 418 -4.45 2.99 10.82
C LEU A 418 -5.13 4.29 10.41
N ALA A 419 -6.46 4.34 10.38
CA ALA A 419 -7.24 5.53 10.00
C ALA A 419 -6.98 6.76 10.91
N ARG A 420 -6.43 6.55 12.11
CA ARG A 420 -6.02 7.64 13.02
C ARG A 420 -4.81 8.42 12.53
N PHE A 421 -3.94 7.79 11.74
CA PHE A 421 -2.73 8.43 11.22
C PHE A 421 -3.08 9.35 10.06
N SER A 422 -2.49 10.55 10.07
CA SER A 422 -2.58 11.51 8.98
C SER A 422 -1.26 11.60 8.23
N PRO A 423 -1.27 11.95 6.92
CA PRO A 423 -0.02 12.20 6.20
C PRO A 423 0.81 13.28 6.90
N THR A 424 2.12 13.11 6.93
CA THR A 424 3.09 13.98 7.62
C THR A 424 2.85 15.47 7.33
N GLU A 425 2.72 15.85 6.05
CA GLU A 425 2.44 17.25 5.67
C GLU A 425 1.08 17.76 6.18
N THR A 426 0.07 16.89 6.18
CA THR A 426 -1.29 17.26 6.60
C THR A 426 -1.37 17.42 8.11
N ALA A 427 -0.75 16.52 8.86
CA ALA A 427 -0.67 16.58 10.32
C ALA A 427 0.04 17.86 10.80
N ILE A 428 1.19 18.19 10.20
CA ILE A 428 1.92 19.42 10.53
C ILE A 428 1.07 20.66 10.20
N ARG A 429 0.34 20.66 9.06
CA ARG A 429 -0.58 21.75 8.71
C ARG A 429 -1.78 21.85 9.66
N SER A 430 -2.34 20.74 10.13
CA SER A 430 -3.46 20.76 11.07
C SER A 430 -3.04 21.31 12.43
N LEU A 431 -1.84 20.98 12.92
CA LEU A 431 -1.29 21.56 14.15
C LEU A 431 -1.22 23.09 14.06
N VAL A 432 -0.74 23.62 12.93
CA VAL A 432 -0.69 25.06 12.66
C VAL A 432 -2.10 25.67 12.62
N ARG A 433 -3.08 24.95 12.05
CA ARG A 433 -4.46 25.43 11.92
C ARG A 433 -5.19 25.44 13.25
N GLU A 434 -5.05 24.39 14.06
CA GLU A 434 -5.71 24.26 15.37
C GLU A 434 -5.29 25.38 16.33
N VAL A 435 -3.99 25.71 16.35
CA VAL A 435 -3.53 26.86 17.13
C VAL A 435 -4.05 28.19 16.56
N GLN A 436 -4.18 28.33 15.25
CA GLN A 436 -4.81 29.51 14.63
C GLN A 436 -6.31 29.64 14.94
N GLU A 437 -7.03 28.53 15.07
CA GLU A 437 -8.45 28.50 15.44
C GLU A 437 -8.65 28.81 16.93
N ASN A 438 -7.82 28.25 17.82
CA ASN A 438 -7.79 28.60 19.24
C ASN A 438 -7.46 30.10 19.48
N LEU A 439 -6.78 30.75 18.55
CA LEU A 439 -6.53 32.19 18.56
C LEU A 439 -7.73 33.04 18.09
N GLN A 440 -8.69 32.47 17.36
CA GLN A 440 -9.89 33.17 16.86
C GLN A 440 -11.10 33.06 17.79
N GLU A 441 -11.02 32.30 18.89
CA GLU A 441 -11.99 32.36 19.99
C GLU A 441 -11.47 33.24 21.14
N PRO A 442 -11.49 34.59 21.05
CA PRO A 442 -11.58 35.37 22.25
C PRO A 442 -12.99 35.16 22.80
N GLU A 443 -13.09 34.82 24.10
CA GLU A 443 -14.34 34.89 24.86
C GLU A 443 -15.12 36.17 24.49
N MET A 444 -16.09 36.05 23.58
CA MET A 444 -17.17 37.02 23.44
C MET A 444 -18.19 36.75 24.55
N GLY A 445 -17.70 36.79 25.79
CA GLY A 445 -18.49 36.81 27.01
C GLY A 445 -18.86 38.24 27.36
N LEU A 446 -20.00 38.68 26.81
CA LEU A 446 -20.91 39.76 27.24
C LEU A 446 -20.36 41.19 27.45
#